data_AF-A0A3D2NRD3-F1
#
_entry.id   AF-A0A3D2NRD3-F1
#
_cell.length_a   1.000
_cell.length_b   1.000
_cell.length_c   1.000
_cell.angle_alpha   90.00
_cell.angle_beta   90.00
_cell.angle_gamma   90.00
#
_symmetry.space_group_name_H-M   'P 1'
#
loop_
_entity.id
_entity.type
_entity.pdbx_description
1 polymer ?
#
loop_
_entity_poly.entity_id
_entity_poly.type
_entity_poly.pdbx_seq_one_letter_code
_entity_poly.pdbx_strand_id
1 'polypeptide(L)' 'METTTQSNIKTLRARGWSQSRISRETHIPQPRLSRWESGDVPGAADDALRLAALVSRTAEDRPVSRKR' A
#
# COMPACT_ATOMS: atom_id res chain seq x y z
N MET A 1 -16.76 -0.31 7.76
CA MET A 1 -16.56 -0.62 6.34
C MET A 1 -15.09 -0.41 6.03
N GLU A 2 -14.46 -1.35 5.34
CA GLU A 2 -13.04 -1.23 4.95
C GLU A 2 -12.91 -0.22 3.81
N THR A 3 -11.92 0.68 3.89
CA THR A 3 -11.65 1.64 2.81
C THR A 3 -10.81 1.00 1.72
N THR A 4 -10.94 1.47 0.48
CA THR A 4 -10.13 0.96 -0.65
C THR A 4 -8.62 1.09 -0.39
N THR A 5 -8.18 2.18 0.26
CA THR A 5 -6.78 2.35 0.65
C THR A 5 -6.34 1.35 1.71
N GLN A 6 -7.20 1.04 2.68
CA GLN A 6 -6.93 -0.02 3.67
C GLN A 6 -6.76 -1.39 2.99
N SER A 7 -7.65 -1.76 2.06
CA SER A 7 -7.53 -3.00 1.28
C SER A 7 -6.25 -3.06 0.45
N ASN A 8 -5.88 -1.95 -0.19
CA ASN A 8 -4.67 -1.85 -1.00
C ASN A 8 -3.39 -2.03 -0.16
N ILE A 9 -3.33 -1.40 1.03
CA ILE A 9 -2.20 -1.59 1.95
C ILE A 9 -2.12 -3.06 2.38
N LYS A 10 -3.22 -3.65 2.84
CA LYS A 10 -3.27 -5.06 3.26
C LYS A 10 -2.84 -6.01 2.14
N THR A 11 -3.23 -5.73 0.90
CA THR A 11 -2.81 -6.51 -0.28
C THR A 11 -1.29 -6.48 -0.47
N LEU A 12 -0.67 -5.30 -0.39
CA LEU A 12 0.79 -5.17 -0.48
C LEU A 12 1.51 -5.85 0.69
N ARG A 13 0.96 -5.73 1.91
CA ARG A 13 1.48 -6.43 3.10
C ARG A 13 1.45 -7.95 2.92
N ALA A 14 0.36 -8.51 2.38
CA ALA A 14 0.25 -9.93 2.08
C ALA A 14 1.25 -10.40 1.01
N ARG A 15 1.68 -9.51 0.11
CA ARG A 15 2.77 -9.73 -0.85
C ARG A 15 4.18 -9.58 -0.25
N GLY A 16 4.29 -9.41 1.07
CA GLY A 16 5.57 -9.29 1.78
C GLY A 16 6.18 -7.88 1.75
N TRP A 17 5.45 -6.86 1.33
CA TRP A 17 5.95 -5.48 1.37
C TRP A 17 5.82 -4.92 2.79
N SER A 18 6.86 -4.25 3.28
CA SER A 18 6.78 -3.47 4.52
C SER A 18 6.15 -2.09 4.26
N GLN A 19 5.53 -1.48 5.27
CA GLN A 19 5.04 -0.10 5.20
C GLN A 19 6.14 0.90 4.80
N SER A 20 7.38 0.71 5.28
CA SER A 20 8.53 1.56 4.90
C SER A 20 8.88 1.44 3.43
N ARG A 21 8.76 0.24 2.83
CA ARG A 21 8.95 0.02 1.40
C ARG A 21 7.81 0.65 0.59
N ILE A 22 6.56 0.46 1.01
CA ILE A 22 5.40 1.09 0.37
C ILE A 22 5.54 2.61 0.41
N SER A 23 5.97 3.17 1.54
CA SER A 23 6.21 4.61 1.71
C SER A 23 7.24 5.14 0.71
N ARG A 24 8.37 4.44 0.56
CA ARG A 24 9.42 4.80 -0.41
C ARG A 24 8.93 4.76 -1.85
N GLU A 25 8.14 3.75 -2.21
CA GLU A 25 7.70 3.54 -3.59
C GLU A 25 6.56 4.51 -3.97
N THR A 26 5.67 4.82 -3.03
CA THR A 26 4.50 5.68 -3.27
C THR A 26 4.73 7.15 -2.91
N HIS A 27 5.83 7.46 -2.23
CA HIS A 27 6.11 8.76 -1.61
C HIS A 27 5.07 9.20 -0.56
N ILE A 28 4.25 8.26 -0.07
CA ILE A 28 3.28 8.50 1.00
C ILE A 28 4.00 8.34 2.34
N PRO A 29 3.94 9.31 3.27
CA PRO A 29 4.59 9.17 4.56
C PRO A 29 4.11 7.92 5.31
N GLN A 30 5.05 7.15 5.89
CA GLN A 30 4.72 5.94 6.66
C GLN A 30 3.66 6.16 7.77
N PRO A 31 3.66 7.28 8.53
CA PRO A 31 2.59 7.54 9.50
C PRO A 31 1.20 7.64 8.88
N ARG A 32 1.10 8.15 7.65
CA ARG A 32 -0.16 8.25 6.90
C ARG A 32 -0.65 6.86 6.48
N LEU A 33 0.26 6.01 5.97
CA LEU A 33 -0.05 4.61 5.66
C LEU A 33 -0.54 3.86 6.90
N SER A 34 0.08 4.08 8.06
CA SER A 34 -0.34 3.45 9.32
C SER A 34 -1.77 3.81 9.69
N ARG A 35 -2.12 5.11 9.62
CA ARG A 35 -3.50 5.57 9.88
C ARG A 35 -4.50 4.93 8.92
N TRP A 36 -4.19 4.91 7.62
CA TRP A 36 -5.06 4.32 6.60
C TRP A 36 -5.22 2.81 6.79
N GLU A 37 -4.17 2.10 7.19
CA GLU A 37 -4.24 0.68 7.51
C GLU A 37 -5.12 0.40 8.73
N SER A 38 -5.18 1.33 9.69
CA SER A 38 -6.11 1.31 10.83
C SER A 38 -7.54 1.73 10.48
N GLY A 39 -7.83 2.13 9.24
CA GLY A 39 -9.17 2.50 8.78
C GLY A 39 -9.45 4.00 8.67
N ASP A 40 -8.44 4.85 8.83
CA ASP A 40 -8.55 6.29 8.58
C ASP A 40 -8.84 6.56 7.08
N VAL A 41 -9.65 7.59 6.82
CA VAL A 41 -10.06 7.94 5.45
C VAL A 41 -9.02 8.87 4.80
N PRO A 42 -8.55 8.58 3.58
CA PRO A 42 -7.64 9.46 2.87
C PRO A 42 -8.24 10.86 2.67
N GLY A 43 -7.53 11.89 3.12
CA GLY A 43 -7.88 13.28 2.82
C GLY A 43 -7.51 13.74 1.40
N ALA A 44 -6.67 12.97 0.68
CA ALA A 44 -6.18 13.32 -0.65
C ALA A 44 -6.32 12.15 -1.63
N ALA A 45 -6.94 12.42 -2.78
CA ALA A 45 -7.18 11.41 -3.82
C ALA A 45 -5.87 10.95 -4.51
N ASP A 46 -4.91 11.85 -4.72
CA ASP A 46 -3.65 11.54 -5.42
C ASP A 46 -2.82 10.43 -4.74
N ASP A 47 -2.70 10.47 -3.42
CA ASP A 47 -1.96 9.45 -2.67
C ASP A 47 -2.69 8.09 -2.74
N ALA A 48 -4.03 8.09 -2.70
CA ALA A 48 -4.82 6.88 -2.88
C ALA A 48 -4.61 6.28 -4.29
N LEU A 49 -4.52 7.12 -5.33
CA LEU A 49 -4.24 6.69 -6.70
C LEU A 49 -2.83 6.11 -6.85
N ARG A 50 -1.80 6.73 -6.25
CA ARG A 50 -0.42 6.19 -6.24
C ARG A 50 -0.35 4.81 -5.60
N LEU A 51 -1.08 4.63 -4.49
CA LEU A 51 -1.17 3.35 -3.82
C LEU A 51 -1.86 2.29 -4.69
N ALA A 52 -2.97 2.64 -5.35
CA ALA A 52 -3.66 1.75 -6.28
C ALA A 52 -2.76 1.35 -7.47
N ALA A 53 -2.03 2.31 -8.04
CA ALA A 53 -1.07 2.07 -9.12
C ALA A 53 0.03 1.09 -8.70
N LEU A 54 0.52 1.19 -7.46
CA LEU A 54 1.51 0.24 -6.94
C LEU A 54 0.94 -1.19 -6.81
N VAL A 55 -0.32 -1.34 -6.38
CA VAL A 55 -0.98 -2.65 -6.32
C VAL A 55 -1.08 -3.26 -7.72
N SER A 56 -1.48 -2.49 -8.73
CA SER A 56 -1.57 -2.98 -10.11
C SER A 56 -0.20 -3.41 -10.66
N ARG A 57 0.82 -2.54 -10.53
CA ARG A 57 2.19 -2.85 -11.00
C ARG A 57 2.76 -4.11 -10.35
N THR A 58 2.50 -4.33 -9.06
CA THR A 58 2.99 -5.53 -8.34
C THR A 58 2.10 -6.76 -8.52
N ALA A 59 0.93 -6.64 -9.15
CA ALA A 59 0.12 -7.78 -9.55
C ALA A 59 0.64 -8.40 -10.85
N GLU A 60 1.11 -7.55 -11.76
CA GLU A 60 1.76 -7.94 -13.01
C GLU A 60 3.17 -8.51 -12.76
N ASP A 61 3.92 -7.88 -11.85
CA ASP A 61 5.23 -8.32 -11.41
C ASP A 61 5.10 -9.38 -10.30
N ARG A 62 4.80 -10.63 -10.67
CA ARG A 62 4.62 -11.75 -9.72
C ARG A 62 5.87 -11.87 -8.81
N PRO A 63 5.79 -11.60 -7.50
CA PRO A 63 6.97 -11.64 -6.67
C PRO A 63 7.32 -13.10 -6.35
N VAL A 64 8.39 -13.58 -6.97
CA VAL A 64 9.04 -14.84 -6.58
C VAL A 64 9.55 -14.65 -5.15
N SER A 65 8.91 -15.37 -4.24
CA SER A 65 9.26 -15.58 -2.83
C SER A 65 10.77 -15.46 -2.57
N ARG A 66 11.25 -14.30 -2.12
CA ARG A 66 12.56 -14.19 -1.48
C ARG A 66 12.38 -14.47 0.01
N LYS A 67 12.36 -15.77 0.34
CA LYS A 67 12.72 -16.24 1.68
C LYS A 67 14.15 -15.77 1.95
N ARG A 68 14.34 -15.06 3.06
CA ARG A 68 15.63 -14.99 3.75
C ARG A 68 15.62 -16.01 4.86
#